data_AF-A0A0V1MTC8-F1
#
_entry.id   AF-A0A0V1MTC8-F1
#
_cell.length_a   1.000
_cell.length_b   1.000
_cell.length_c   1.000
_cell.angle_alpha   90.00
_cell.angle_beta   90.00
_cell.angle_gamma   90.00
#
_symmetry.space_group_name_H-M   'P 1'
#
loop_
_entity.id
_entity.type
_entity.pdbx_description
1 polymer ?
#
loop_
_entity_poly.entity_id
_entity_poly.type
_entity_poly.pdbx_seq_one_letter_code
_entity_poly.pdbx_strand_id
1 'polypeptide(L)'
;LLKRMHHLTKTVFLLLLFQFVQCEELQMYVDIVSENCYIERLSAETSPMKSVDADLETATLSSCVGLCKSFEEENKCNVVAYSNENNICKMFTLDGPAYLTDDNSSNYFFIKSCQLENADVYITETVHDIIFLPETLEICEVEYYFGNSVYGFGYLEESDEIDNLENCLSLCQMLADENGCTAVEYLENKSKCRLFKSAIVKHVQTYEGLFTKIINCHENMPANVNEPEQSEILVEETTKNGTVALVSLYERCDVTYHATKENFGFKTFKEMKGIKNLSTCLFLCRVEDTCKAVLFAPKDKMCQLAEESNPTSKVERSDNQLFVQIIICEKDRVQERLHNPPPVKYYLPEMEEICEIEFYVLPKLSSWLKIGNSVKASDLIECLQACKVLEHIQQCSAVNFSMDKECVLLKRGKPEDEYAVLQKSLFGEFVNCFEESIVELLS
;
A
#
# COMPACT_ATOMS: atom_id res chain seq x y z
N LEU A 1 -41.53 -57.08 23.11
CA LEU A 1 -40.50 -57.27 22.06
C LEU A 1 -40.70 -56.34 20.85
N LEU A 2 -41.94 -56.15 20.34
CA LEU A 2 -42.21 -55.23 19.21
C LEU A 2 -41.92 -53.74 19.46
N LYS A 3 -42.06 -53.21 20.70
CA LYS A 3 -41.71 -51.80 21.01
C LYS A 3 -40.19 -51.52 21.01
N ARG A 4 -39.34 -52.51 21.29
CA ARG A 4 -37.88 -52.38 21.25
C ARG A 4 -37.33 -52.42 19.83
N MET A 5 -37.99 -53.16 18.94
CA MET A 5 -37.64 -53.22 17.50
C MET A 5 -37.96 -51.91 16.77
N HIS A 6 -39.04 -51.21 17.16
CA HIS A 6 -39.43 -49.96 16.53
C HIS A 6 -38.52 -48.78 16.89
N HIS A 7 -37.93 -48.82 18.09
CA HIS A 7 -36.93 -47.84 18.52
C HIS A 7 -35.58 -48.11 17.87
N LEU A 8 -35.14 -49.37 17.79
CA LEU A 8 -33.86 -49.72 17.15
C LEU A 8 -33.89 -49.43 15.63
N THR A 9 -35.00 -49.69 14.95
CA THR A 9 -35.17 -49.34 13.52
C THR A 9 -35.24 -47.84 13.30
N LYS A 10 -35.91 -47.07 14.17
CA LYS A 10 -35.89 -45.60 14.08
C LYS A 10 -34.51 -45.00 14.36
N THR A 11 -33.77 -45.53 15.34
CA THR A 11 -32.42 -45.05 15.64
C THR A 11 -31.41 -45.46 14.55
N VAL A 12 -31.55 -46.64 13.95
CA VAL A 12 -30.74 -47.07 12.81
C VAL A 12 -31.11 -46.30 11.53
N PHE A 13 -32.38 -45.97 11.31
CA PHE A 13 -32.79 -45.11 10.19
C PHE A 13 -32.34 -43.66 10.39
N LEU A 14 -32.32 -43.15 11.62
CA LEU A 14 -31.72 -41.83 11.93
C LEU A 14 -30.20 -41.84 11.73
N LEU A 15 -29.51 -42.90 12.18
CA LEU A 15 -28.05 -43.05 12.00
C LEU A 15 -27.65 -43.28 10.53
N LEU A 16 -28.50 -43.92 9.72
CA LEU A 16 -28.32 -44.06 8.27
C LEU A 16 -28.66 -42.76 7.51
N LEU A 17 -29.61 -41.96 7.99
CA LEU A 17 -29.87 -40.62 7.45
C LEU A 17 -28.74 -39.63 7.78
N PHE A 18 -28.00 -39.83 8.88
CA PHE A 18 -26.78 -39.07 9.18
C PHE A 18 -25.56 -39.47 8.34
N GLN A 19 -25.66 -40.48 7.46
CA GLN A 19 -24.61 -40.84 6.50
C GLN A 19 -24.91 -40.41 5.06
N PHE A 20 -25.98 -39.65 4.80
CA PHE A 20 -26.29 -39.10 3.47
C PHE A 20 -26.71 -37.62 3.53
N VAL A 21 -26.02 -36.83 4.35
CA VAL A 21 -25.94 -35.39 4.10
C VAL A 21 -24.55 -35.14 3.53
N GLN A 22 -24.40 -35.37 2.23
CA GLN A 22 -23.22 -34.97 1.47
C GLN A 22 -23.34 -33.44 1.29
N CYS A 23 -23.06 -32.71 2.37
CA CYS A 23 -22.91 -31.25 2.34
C CYS A 23 -21.51 -30.98 1.77
N GLU A 24 -21.39 -30.87 0.44
CA GLU A 24 -20.10 -30.58 -0.23
C GLU A 24 -19.83 -29.08 -0.30
N GLU A 25 -20.11 -28.38 0.80
CA GLU A 25 -19.73 -26.98 0.97
C GLU A 25 -18.35 -26.93 1.62
N LEU A 26 -17.37 -26.43 0.88
CA LEU A 26 -16.00 -26.25 1.31
C LEU A 26 -15.76 -24.77 1.60
N GLN A 27 -15.28 -24.46 2.80
CA GLN A 27 -14.71 -23.14 3.10
C GLN A 27 -13.21 -23.18 2.80
N MET A 28 -12.72 -22.20 2.05
CA MET A 28 -11.29 -22.05 1.78
C MET A 28 -10.87 -20.59 1.81
N TYR A 29 -9.69 -20.33 2.34
CA TYR A 29 -9.08 -19.01 2.24
C TYR A 29 -8.47 -18.83 0.85
N VAL A 30 -8.71 -17.67 0.24
CA VAL A 30 -8.28 -17.35 -1.11
C VAL A 30 -7.36 -16.14 -1.08
N ASP A 31 -6.05 -16.41 -1.09
CA ASP A 31 -4.98 -15.41 -0.95
C ASP A 31 -5.15 -14.22 -1.91
N ILE A 32 -5.52 -14.49 -3.17
CA ILE A 32 -5.64 -13.48 -4.24
C ILE A 32 -6.63 -12.37 -3.87
N VAL A 33 -7.75 -12.72 -3.22
CA VAL A 33 -8.80 -11.76 -2.83
C VAL A 33 -8.84 -11.52 -1.32
N SER A 34 -7.96 -12.18 -0.55
CA SER A 34 -7.88 -12.08 0.92
C SER A 34 -9.20 -12.41 1.64
N GLU A 35 -10.01 -13.30 1.06
CA GLU A 35 -11.32 -13.66 1.58
C GLU A 35 -11.44 -15.16 1.83
N ASN A 36 -12.29 -15.52 2.80
CA ASN A 36 -12.80 -16.87 2.95
C ASN A 36 -13.97 -17.09 2.02
N CYS A 37 -13.78 -17.98 1.06
CA CYS A 37 -14.76 -18.37 0.07
C CYS A 37 -15.45 -19.66 0.47
N TYR A 38 -16.79 -19.63 0.43
CA TYR A 38 -17.65 -20.80 0.55
C TYR A 38 -17.98 -21.29 -0.85
N ILE A 39 -17.48 -22.48 -1.20
CA ILE A 39 -17.67 -23.08 -2.52
C ILE A 39 -18.40 -24.43 -2.39
N GLU A 40 -19.20 -24.77 -3.40
CA GLU A 40 -19.94 -26.03 -3.46
C GLU A 40 -19.51 -26.83 -4.68
N ARG A 41 -19.16 -28.11 -4.48
CA ARG A 41 -18.81 -28.97 -5.62
C ARG A 41 -20.07 -29.34 -6.41
N LEU A 42 -19.98 -29.20 -7.73
CA LEU A 42 -21.06 -29.52 -8.65
C LEU A 42 -20.90 -30.93 -9.22
N SER A 43 -21.99 -31.68 -9.28
CA SER A 43 -22.04 -32.94 -10.02
C SER A 43 -22.10 -32.63 -11.51
N ALA A 44 -21.18 -33.21 -12.29
CA ALA A 44 -20.95 -32.87 -13.69
C ALA A 44 -22.11 -33.21 -14.65
N GLU A 45 -23.23 -33.74 -14.16
CA GLU A 45 -24.29 -34.29 -15.02
C GLU A 45 -25.44 -33.33 -15.36
N THR A 46 -25.60 -32.15 -14.73
CA THR A 46 -26.89 -31.42 -14.86
C THR A 46 -26.88 -29.89 -14.91
N SER A 47 -25.73 -29.20 -14.87
CA SER A 47 -25.73 -27.72 -14.81
C SER A 47 -25.40 -27.06 -16.16
N PRO A 48 -26.29 -26.25 -16.76
CA PRO A 48 -25.98 -25.48 -17.96
C PRO A 48 -25.00 -24.35 -17.62
N MET A 49 -23.87 -24.28 -18.32
CA MET A 49 -22.80 -23.31 -18.07
C MET A 49 -22.31 -22.65 -19.35
N LYS A 50 -21.83 -21.41 -19.26
CA LYS A 50 -21.17 -20.70 -20.37
C LYS A 50 -19.73 -20.37 -19.97
N SER A 51 -18.76 -20.86 -20.75
CA SER A 51 -17.34 -20.53 -20.60
C SER A 51 -17.13 -19.02 -20.74
N VAL A 52 -16.36 -18.48 -19.82
CA VAL A 52 -16.00 -17.05 -19.75
C VAL A 52 -14.61 -16.82 -20.30
N ASP A 53 -13.66 -17.71 -20.01
CA ASP A 53 -12.26 -17.62 -20.44
C ASP A 53 -11.66 -19.01 -20.71
N ALA A 54 -10.63 -19.04 -21.57
CA ALA A 54 -9.93 -20.26 -22.00
C ALA A 54 -8.73 -20.57 -21.10
N ASP A 55 -8.69 -21.81 -20.58
CA ASP A 55 -7.60 -22.54 -19.92
C ASP A 55 -6.44 -21.68 -19.38
N LEU A 56 -6.58 -21.24 -18.14
CA LEU A 56 -5.54 -20.53 -17.39
C LEU A 56 -4.69 -21.54 -16.61
N GLU A 57 -3.36 -21.48 -16.75
CA GLU A 57 -2.45 -22.27 -15.92
C GLU A 57 -2.45 -21.70 -14.50
N THR A 58 -2.94 -22.47 -13.53
CA THR A 58 -2.97 -22.06 -12.13
C THR A 58 -2.55 -23.24 -11.25
N ALA A 59 -1.64 -23.01 -10.32
CA ALA A 59 -1.06 -24.08 -9.52
C ALA A 59 -2.01 -24.70 -8.48
N THR A 60 -3.15 -24.07 -8.14
CA THR A 60 -4.07 -24.54 -7.10
C THR A 60 -5.53 -24.15 -7.37
N LEU A 61 -6.47 -24.92 -6.80
CA LEU A 61 -7.90 -24.59 -6.77
C LEU A 61 -8.17 -23.21 -6.15
N SER A 62 -7.40 -22.84 -5.12
CA SER A 62 -7.54 -21.54 -4.45
C SER A 62 -7.25 -20.38 -5.40
N SER A 63 -6.15 -20.49 -6.15
CA SER A 63 -5.80 -19.50 -7.18
C SER A 63 -6.89 -19.39 -8.25
N CYS A 64 -7.48 -20.53 -8.65
CA CYS A 64 -8.55 -20.56 -9.63
C CYS A 64 -9.83 -19.85 -9.15
N VAL A 65 -10.24 -20.09 -7.89
CA VAL A 65 -11.38 -19.40 -7.25
C VAL A 65 -11.11 -17.89 -7.12
N GLY A 66 -9.88 -17.51 -6.75
CA GLY A 66 -9.48 -16.11 -6.62
C GLY A 66 -9.58 -15.33 -7.92
N LEU A 67 -9.08 -15.90 -9.02
CA LEU A 67 -9.22 -15.29 -10.34
C LEU A 67 -10.69 -15.09 -10.73
N CYS A 68 -11.53 -16.12 -10.57
CA CYS A 68 -12.96 -16.01 -10.87
C CYS A 68 -13.64 -14.89 -10.06
N LYS A 69 -13.26 -14.72 -8.78
CA LYS A 69 -13.77 -13.63 -7.95
C LYS A 69 -13.27 -12.25 -8.38
N SER A 70 -12.02 -12.11 -8.77
CA SER A 70 -11.48 -10.84 -9.27
C SER A 70 -12.22 -10.32 -10.51
N PHE A 71 -12.85 -11.21 -11.29
CA PHE A 71 -13.63 -10.86 -12.48
C PHE A 71 -15.15 -10.98 -12.30
N GLU A 72 -15.65 -11.05 -11.06
CA GLU A 72 -17.09 -11.26 -10.76
C GLU A 72 -17.98 -10.14 -11.33
N GLU A 73 -17.55 -8.87 -11.25
CA GLU A 73 -18.34 -7.73 -11.75
C GLU A 73 -18.33 -7.60 -13.29
N GLU A 74 -17.23 -7.98 -13.94
CA GLU A 74 -17.04 -7.82 -15.39
C GLU A 74 -17.64 -8.98 -16.18
N ASN A 75 -17.37 -10.21 -15.70
CA ASN A 75 -17.68 -11.44 -16.41
C ASN A 75 -18.76 -12.29 -15.74
N LYS A 76 -19.29 -11.86 -14.58
CA LYS A 76 -20.29 -12.60 -13.78
C LYS A 76 -19.83 -14.03 -13.40
N CYS A 77 -18.51 -14.23 -13.32
CA CYS A 77 -17.94 -15.54 -13.01
C CYS A 77 -18.41 -16.01 -11.64
N ASN A 78 -18.96 -17.22 -11.60
CA ASN A 78 -19.45 -17.82 -10.36
C ASN A 78 -19.20 -19.33 -10.28
N VAL A 79 -18.51 -19.90 -11.27
CA VAL A 79 -18.15 -21.30 -11.32
C VAL A 79 -16.71 -21.45 -11.84
N VAL A 80 -15.96 -22.36 -11.23
CA VAL A 80 -14.63 -22.77 -11.71
C VAL A 80 -14.57 -24.28 -11.96
N ALA A 81 -13.80 -24.70 -12.96
CA ALA A 81 -13.36 -26.08 -13.12
C ALA A 81 -11.84 -26.15 -12.93
N TYR A 82 -11.40 -27.07 -12.08
CA TYR A 82 -9.98 -27.20 -11.74
C TYR A 82 -9.51 -28.65 -11.86
N SER A 83 -8.43 -28.85 -12.61
CA SER A 83 -7.75 -30.14 -12.72
C SER A 83 -6.49 -30.16 -11.86
N ASN A 84 -6.45 -31.04 -10.85
CA ASN A 84 -5.24 -31.27 -10.05
C ASN A 84 -4.10 -31.91 -10.87
N GLU A 85 -4.43 -32.65 -11.91
CA GLU A 85 -3.44 -33.38 -12.71
C GLU A 85 -2.70 -32.45 -13.68
N ASN A 86 -3.44 -31.49 -14.26
CA ASN A 86 -2.92 -30.61 -15.29
C ASN A 86 -2.66 -29.18 -14.80
N ASN A 87 -3.06 -28.82 -13.56
CA ASN A 87 -3.01 -27.46 -13.02
C ASN A 87 -3.72 -26.42 -13.93
N ILE A 88 -4.81 -26.85 -14.57
CA ILE A 88 -5.59 -26.00 -15.47
C ILE A 88 -6.84 -25.52 -14.73
N CYS A 89 -7.06 -24.21 -14.78
CA CYS A 89 -8.24 -23.52 -14.29
C CYS A 89 -9.09 -23.04 -15.46
N LYS A 90 -10.40 -23.28 -15.38
CA LYS A 90 -11.38 -22.79 -16.34
C LYS A 90 -12.49 -22.06 -15.59
N MET A 91 -12.91 -20.91 -16.12
CA MET A 91 -13.89 -20.02 -15.48
C MET A 91 -15.21 -20.00 -16.26
N PHE A 92 -16.33 -20.03 -15.54
CA PHE A 92 -17.67 -20.14 -16.11
C PHE A 92 -18.68 -19.21 -15.42
N THR A 93 -19.78 -18.99 -16.13
CA THR A 93 -21.02 -18.37 -15.63
C THR A 93 -22.18 -19.36 -15.72
N LEU A 94 -23.09 -19.30 -14.75
CA LEU A 94 -24.39 -19.98 -14.76
C LEU A 94 -25.42 -19.30 -15.70
N ASP A 95 -25.05 -19.02 -16.95
CA ASP A 95 -25.92 -18.28 -17.90
C ASP A 95 -25.76 -18.74 -19.39
N GLY A 96 -25.96 -20.04 -19.71
CA GLY A 96 -26.05 -20.49 -21.12
C GLY A 96 -26.00 -22.01 -21.39
N PRO A 97 -26.33 -22.48 -22.61
CA PRO A 97 -26.84 -23.83 -22.90
C PRO A 97 -25.76 -24.91 -23.09
N ALA A 98 -24.54 -24.70 -22.57
CA ALA A 98 -23.46 -25.65 -22.78
C ALA A 98 -23.51 -26.76 -21.72
N TYR A 99 -23.46 -28.01 -22.19
CA TYR A 99 -23.29 -29.19 -21.35
C TYR A 99 -21.81 -29.36 -21.04
N LEU A 100 -21.51 -29.78 -19.82
CA LEU A 100 -20.18 -30.17 -19.39
C LEU A 100 -19.64 -31.24 -20.34
N THR A 101 -18.59 -30.91 -21.10
CA THR A 101 -17.82 -31.93 -21.80
C THR A 101 -17.04 -32.70 -20.75
N ASP A 102 -17.24 -34.02 -20.80
CA ASP A 102 -16.81 -35.01 -19.82
C ASP A 102 -15.28 -35.11 -19.70
N ASP A 103 -14.66 -34.05 -19.19
CA ASP A 103 -13.26 -34.06 -18.78
C ASP A 103 -13.22 -34.59 -17.35
N ASN A 104 -13.16 -35.91 -17.22
CA ASN A 104 -13.06 -36.63 -15.95
C ASN A 104 -11.86 -36.21 -15.08
N SER A 105 -10.97 -35.37 -15.60
CA SER A 105 -9.80 -34.85 -14.89
C SER A 105 -10.08 -33.59 -14.05
N SER A 106 -11.23 -32.91 -14.27
CA SER A 106 -11.53 -31.61 -13.64
C SER A 106 -12.73 -31.68 -12.70
N ASN A 107 -12.57 -31.12 -11.49
CA ASN A 107 -13.68 -30.94 -10.54
C ASN A 107 -14.30 -29.55 -10.70
N TYR A 108 -15.62 -29.46 -10.65
CA TYR A 108 -16.37 -28.21 -10.82
C TYR A 108 -16.84 -27.68 -9.47
N PHE A 109 -16.70 -26.37 -9.25
CA PHE A 109 -17.06 -25.69 -8.00
C PHE A 109 -17.84 -24.41 -8.27
N PHE A 110 -19.00 -24.27 -7.61
CA PHE A 110 -19.79 -23.05 -7.57
C PHE A 110 -19.36 -22.18 -6.38
N ILE A 111 -19.16 -20.89 -6.61
CA ILE A 111 -18.77 -19.93 -5.56
C ILE A 111 -20.04 -19.32 -4.97
N LYS A 112 -20.37 -19.67 -3.72
CA LYS A 112 -21.59 -19.16 -3.05
C LYS A 112 -21.41 -17.73 -2.53
N SER A 113 -20.32 -17.51 -1.82
CA SER A 113 -19.97 -16.22 -1.22
C SER A 113 -18.50 -16.23 -0.86
N CYS A 114 -17.91 -15.05 -0.81
CA CYS A 114 -16.62 -14.84 -0.17
C CYS A 114 -16.77 -13.71 0.84
N GLN A 115 -16.10 -13.85 1.98
CA GLN A 115 -16.19 -12.95 3.11
C GLN A 115 -14.80 -12.73 3.68
N LEU A 116 -14.43 -11.48 3.93
CA LEU A 116 -13.17 -11.13 4.59
C LEU A 116 -13.12 -11.78 5.98
N GLU A 117 -12.07 -12.58 6.23
CA GLU A 117 -11.78 -13.08 7.57
C GLU A 117 -10.71 -12.21 8.24
N ASN A 118 -10.97 -11.83 9.49
CA ASN A 118 -10.00 -11.12 10.32
C ASN A 118 -8.89 -12.09 10.78
N ALA A 119 -7.70 -12.08 10.14
CA ALA A 119 -6.37 -12.27 10.76
C ALA A 119 -5.19 -12.30 9.73
N ASP A 120 -4.21 -11.42 9.97
CA ASP A 120 -2.75 -11.40 9.66
C ASP A 120 -2.21 -11.68 8.24
N VAL A 121 -1.69 -10.61 7.62
CA VAL A 121 -1.14 -10.53 6.25
C VAL A 121 0.35 -10.96 6.20
N TYR A 122 0.72 -11.84 5.25
CA TYR A 122 2.11 -12.11 4.85
C TYR A 122 2.58 -11.07 3.82
N ILE A 123 3.69 -10.40 4.09
CA ILE A 123 4.22 -9.32 3.26
C ILE A 123 5.60 -9.74 2.75
N THR A 124 5.78 -9.70 1.43
CA THR A 124 7.12 -9.72 0.83
C THR A 124 7.57 -8.28 0.78
N GLU A 125 8.51 -7.94 1.66
CA GLU A 125 9.05 -6.59 1.75
C GLU A 125 10.17 -6.46 0.73
N THR A 126 10.21 -5.35 0.00
CA THR A 126 11.35 -5.04 -0.87
C THR A 126 11.98 -3.72 -0.44
N VAL A 127 13.31 -3.64 -0.53
CA VAL A 127 14.09 -2.47 -0.14
C VAL A 127 14.93 -2.07 -1.33
N HIS A 128 14.84 -0.81 -1.72
CA HIS A 128 15.66 -0.27 -2.80
C HIS A 128 16.95 0.32 -2.22
N ASP A 129 18.05 0.18 -2.94
CA ASP A 129 19.35 0.71 -2.57
C ASP A 129 20.16 1.08 -3.80
N ILE A 130 21.19 1.90 -3.59
CA ILE A 130 22.11 2.31 -4.63
C ILE A 130 23.48 1.72 -4.28
N ILE A 131 23.92 0.76 -5.10
CA ILE A 131 25.15 0.01 -4.89
C ILE A 131 26.17 0.32 -5.99
N PHE A 132 27.44 0.41 -5.61
CA PHE A 132 28.54 0.51 -6.57
C PHE A 132 29.04 -0.88 -6.93
N LEU A 133 29.02 -1.22 -8.22
CA LEU A 133 29.50 -2.50 -8.75
C LEU A 133 30.97 -2.39 -9.18
N PRO A 134 31.92 -3.01 -8.45
CA PRO A 134 33.35 -2.76 -8.62
C PRO A 134 33.92 -3.31 -9.93
N GLU A 135 33.39 -4.42 -10.45
CA GLU A 135 33.91 -5.04 -11.68
C GLU A 135 33.40 -4.32 -12.95
N THR A 136 32.21 -3.71 -12.89
CA THR A 136 31.66 -2.92 -14.01
C THR A 136 31.92 -1.42 -13.90
N LEU A 137 32.33 -0.94 -12.71
CA LEU A 137 32.50 0.49 -12.36
C LEU A 137 31.22 1.33 -12.49
N GLU A 138 30.06 0.68 -12.32
CA GLU A 138 28.74 1.31 -12.42
C GLU A 138 28.13 1.54 -11.04
N ILE A 139 27.29 2.56 -10.93
CA ILE A 139 26.35 2.69 -9.81
C ILE A 139 25.02 2.12 -10.28
N CYS A 140 24.51 1.13 -9.55
CA CYS A 140 23.28 0.44 -9.86
C CYS A 140 22.24 0.65 -8.77
N GLU A 141 21.02 0.94 -9.19
CA GLU A 141 19.85 0.83 -8.34
C GLU A 141 19.44 -0.64 -8.28
N VAL A 142 19.31 -1.17 -7.06
CA VAL A 142 18.96 -2.55 -6.80
C VAL A 142 17.80 -2.65 -5.83
N GLU A 143 17.01 -3.71 -5.96
CA GLU A 143 15.87 -4.02 -5.11
C GLU A 143 16.13 -5.34 -4.38
N TYR A 144 16.29 -5.29 -3.08
CA TYR A 144 16.38 -6.44 -2.19
C TYR A 144 14.99 -6.99 -1.89
N TYR A 145 14.84 -8.30 -1.86
CA TYR A 145 13.59 -8.98 -1.55
C TYR A 145 13.71 -9.75 -0.24
N PHE A 146 12.96 -9.33 0.77
CA PHE A 146 12.92 -9.96 2.09
C PHE A 146 11.61 -10.72 2.26
N GLY A 147 11.74 -12.04 2.36
CA GLY A 147 10.60 -12.95 2.54
C GLY A 147 10.94 -14.38 2.14
N ASN A 148 9.99 -15.29 2.31
CA ASN A 148 10.23 -16.72 2.06
C ASN A 148 10.14 -17.10 0.58
N SER A 149 9.66 -16.20 -0.28
CA SER A 149 9.47 -16.45 -1.71
C SER A 149 9.39 -15.16 -2.49
N VAL A 150 9.86 -15.15 -3.73
CA VAL A 150 9.73 -14.04 -4.67
C VAL A 150 8.94 -14.48 -5.89
N TYR A 151 8.06 -13.61 -6.37
CA TYR A 151 7.28 -13.86 -7.57
C TYR A 151 7.85 -13.07 -8.73
N GLY A 152 7.79 -13.61 -9.94
CA GLY A 152 8.24 -12.90 -11.13
C GLY A 152 9.65 -13.26 -11.59
N PHE A 153 10.30 -14.30 -11.05
CA PHE A 153 11.68 -14.68 -11.37
C PHE A 153 11.86 -16.18 -11.63
N GLY A 154 12.65 -16.52 -12.66
CA GLY A 154 13.03 -17.88 -13.05
C GLY A 154 14.54 -18.10 -12.96
N TYR A 155 14.95 -19.27 -12.47
CA TYR A 155 16.35 -19.65 -12.27
C TYR A 155 17.11 -19.81 -13.60
N LEU A 156 18.36 -19.33 -13.64
CA LEU A 156 19.29 -19.48 -14.77
C LEU A 156 20.39 -20.50 -14.44
N GLU A 157 21.34 -20.11 -13.60
CA GLU A 157 22.54 -20.90 -13.27
C GLU A 157 23.15 -20.49 -11.91
N GLU A 158 24.14 -21.24 -11.44
CA GLU A 158 24.83 -21.03 -10.15
C GLU A 158 26.35 -20.99 -10.39
N SER A 159 27.03 -20.02 -9.76
CA SER A 159 28.48 -19.85 -9.78
C SER A 159 29.07 -19.98 -8.38
N ASP A 160 30.20 -20.67 -8.29
CA ASP A 160 30.98 -20.88 -7.05
C ASP A 160 32.11 -19.85 -6.90
N GLU A 161 32.61 -19.69 -5.68
CA GLU A 161 33.77 -18.84 -5.33
C GLU A 161 33.54 -17.32 -5.52
N ILE A 162 32.30 -16.85 -5.36
CA ILE A 162 31.96 -15.42 -5.33
C ILE A 162 31.98 -14.92 -3.89
N ASP A 163 32.81 -13.92 -3.63
CA ASP A 163 33.23 -13.46 -2.30
C ASP A 163 32.28 -12.45 -1.65
N ASN A 164 31.48 -11.73 -2.42
CA ASN A 164 30.49 -10.78 -1.91
C ASN A 164 29.32 -10.55 -2.90
N LEU A 165 28.28 -9.86 -2.42
CA LEU A 165 27.07 -9.59 -3.19
C LEU A 165 27.37 -8.67 -4.39
N GLU A 166 28.21 -7.66 -4.23
CA GLU A 166 28.58 -6.69 -5.27
C GLU A 166 29.21 -7.40 -6.47
N ASN A 167 30.05 -8.41 -6.23
CA ASN A 167 30.66 -9.22 -7.28
C ASN A 167 29.64 -10.18 -7.93
N CYS A 168 28.69 -10.70 -7.15
CA CYS A 168 27.56 -11.50 -7.66
C CYS A 168 26.64 -10.67 -8.58
N LEU A 169 26.31 -9.43 -8.18
CA LEU A 169 25.55 -8.48 -8.98
C LEU A 169 26.32 -8.03 -10.22
N SER A 170 27.63 -7.79 -10.10
CA SER A 170 28.48 -7.46 -11.25
C SER A 170 28.50 -8.59 -12.29
N LEU A 171 28.54 -9.85 -11.84
CA LEU A 171 28.42 -11.01 -12.73
C LEU A 171 27.07 -11.05 -13.46
N CYS A 172 25.96 -10.84 -12.73
CA CYS A 172 24.63 -10.78 -13.35
C CYS A 172 24.53 -9.64 -14.37
N GLN A 173 25.07 -8.46 -14.03
CA GLN A 173 25.07 -7.29 -14.91
C GLN A 173 25.86 -7.54 -16.20
N MET A 174 27.03 -8.18 -16.12
CA MET A 174 27.81 -8.56 -17.32
C MET A 174 27.07 -9.56 -18.22
N LEU A 175 26.18 -10.39 -17.66
CA LEU A 175 25.39 -11.40 -18.37
C LEU A 175 23.97 -10.92 -18.75
N ALA A 176 23.61 -9.67 -18.43
CA ALA A 176 22.28 -9.12 -18.66
C ALA A 176 21.91 -9.16 -20.15
N ASP A 177 22.84 -8.80 -21.04
CA ASP A 177 22.61 -8.77 -22.49
C ASP A 177 22.67 -10.16 -23.16
N GLU A 178 23.43 -11.11 -22.59
CA GLU A 178 23.61 -12.44 -23.17
C GLU A 178 22.47 -13.38 -22.79
N ASN A 179 22.12 -13.41 -21.49
CA ASN A 179 21.27 -14.44 -20.90
C ASN A 179 19.99 -13.86 -20.26
N GLY A 180 19.87 -12.52 -20.20
CA GLY A 180 18.75 -11.83 -19.58
C GLY A 180 18.77 -11.86 -18.06
N CYS A 181 19.95 -11.91 -17.43
CA CYS A 181 20.04 -11.88 -15.97
C CYS A 181 19.55 -10.53 -15.43
N THR A 182 18.63 -10.57 -14.47
CA THR A 182 18.03 -9.37 -13.86
C THR A 182 18.01 -9.42 -12.34
N ALA A 183 18.32 -10.57 -11.74
CA ALA A 183 18.34 -10.73 -10.29
C ALA A 183 19.29 -11.86 -9.86
N VAL A 184 19.69 -11.83 -8.60
CA VAL A 184 20.58 -12.81 -7.98
C VAL A 184 20.05 -13.27 -6.62
N GLU A 185 20.48 -14.45 -6.16
CA GLU A 185 20.40 -14.87 -4.76
C GLU A 185 21.82 -15.17 -4.27
N TYR A 186 22.37 -14.32 -3.39
CA TYR A 186 23.71 -14.48 -2.86
C TYR A 186 23.70 -15.25 -1.53
N LEU A 187 24.54 -16.27 -1.42
CA LEU A 187 24.68 -17.14 -0.26
C LEU A 187 26.04 -16.91 0.41
N GLU A 188 26.11 -15.93 1.33
CA GLU A 188 27.35 -15.46 1.96
C GLU A 188 28.16 -16.60 2.60
N ASN A 189 27.51 -17.49 3.37
CA ASN A 189 28.16 -18.61 4.06
C ASN A 189 28.83 -19.63 3.13
N LYS A 190 28.45 -19.64 1.85
CA LYS A 190 28.90 -20.63 0.86
C LYS A 190 29.70 -20.00 -0.27
N SER A 191 29.83 -18.67 -0.31
CA SER A 191 30.43 -17.92 -1.42
C SER A 191 29.86 -18.34 -2.77
N LYS A 192 28.53 -18.45 -2.83
CA LYS A 192 27.77 -18.92 -4.01
C LYS A 192 26.83 -17.84 -4.51
N CYS A 193 26.76 -17.69 -5.82
CA CYS A 193 25.90 -16.74 -6.50
C CYS A 193 24.95 -17.47 -7.46
N ARG A 194 23.65 -17.33 -7.25
CA ARG A 194 22.63 -17.87 -8.17
C ARG A 194 22.01 -16.75 -8.99
N LEU A 195 21.81 -16.99 -10.28
CA LEU A 195 21.36 -15.99 -11.24
C LEU A 195 19.90 -16.26 -11.67
N PHE A 196 19.13 -15.19 -11.90
CA PHE A 196 17.71 -15.23 -12.21
C PHE A 196 17.32 -14.22 -13.30
N LYS A 197 16.24 -14.51 -14.03
CA LYS A 197 15.60 -13.62 -15.01
C LYS A 197 14.11 -13.46 -14.75
N SER A 198 13.46 -12.46 -15.33
CA SER A 198 12.01 -12.30 -15.22
C SER A 198 11.22 -13.49 -15.81
N ALA A 199 10.28 -14.04 -15.03
CA ALA A 199 9.38 -15.13 -15.45
C ALA A 199 8.14 -15.18 -14.52
N ILE A 200 6.98 -15.63 -15.00
CA ILE A 200 5.73 -15.68 -14.19
C ILE A 200 5.72 -16.91 -13.27
N VAL A 201 6.72 -17.01 -12.38
CA VAL A 201 6.95 -18.15 -11.49
C VAL A 201 7.27 -17.64 -10.07
N LYS A 202 6.84 -18.40 -9.06
CA LYS A 202 7.20 -18.17 -7.64
C LYS A 202 8.47 -18.96 -7.30
N HIS A 203 9.56 -18.26 -6.98
CA HIS A 203 10.79 -18.86 -6.43
C HIS A 203 10.74 -18.86 -4.91
N VAL A 204 11.08 -19.98 -4.27
CA VAL A 204 11.20 -20.07 -2.80
C VAL A 204 12.63 -19.75 -2.43
N GLN A 205 12.81 -18.66 -1.67
CA GLN A 205 14.13 -18.21 -1.26
C GLN A 205 14.75 -19.22 -0.29
N THR A 206 16.06 -19.39 -0.36
CA THR A 206 16.81 -20.14 0.64
C THR A 206 16.88 -19.30 1.90
N TYR A 207 16.70 -19.91 3.08
CA TYR A 207 16.68 -19.18 4.36
C TYR A 207 17.92 -18.31 4.62
N GLU A 208 19.06 -18.65 4.00
CA GLU A 208 20.34 -17.93 4.14
C GLU A 208 20.70 -17.10 2.89
N GLY A 209 19.81 -17.02 1.90
CA GLY A 209 20.04 -16.31 0.64
C GLY A 209 19.47 -14.90 0.68
N LEU A 210 20.24 -13.93 0.19
CA LEU A 210 19.78 -12.56 -0.04
C LEU A 210 19.42 -12.42 -1.51
N PHE A 211 18.13 -12.25 -1.82
CA PHE A 211 17.65 -12.08 -3.19
C PHE A 211 17.63 -10.59 -3.57
N THR A 212 18.23 -10.26 -4.71
CA THR A 212 18.42 -8.87 -5.15
C THR A 212 18.20 -8.75 -6.65
N LYS A 213 17.37 -7.81 -7.07
CA LYS A 213 17.10 -7.49 -8.48
C LYS A 213 17.87 -6.22 -8.88
N ILE A 214 18.42 -6.20 -10.07
CA ILE A 214 18.99 -4.99 -10.67
C ILE A 214 17.87 -4.23 -11.36
N ILE A 215 17.67 -2.96 -11.00
CA ILE A 215 16.69 -2.08 -11.64
C ILE A 215 17.33 -1.36 -12.83
N ASN A 216 18.44 -0.66 -12.57
CA ASN A 216 19.15 0.10 -13.60
C ASN A 216 20.58 0.42 -13.15
N CYS A 217 21.49 0.65 -14.11
CA CYS A 217 22.90 0.97 -13.84
C CYS A 217 23.38 2.16 -14.68
N HIS A 218 24.26 2.99 -14.10
CA HIS A 218 24.82 4.20 -14.71
C HIS A 218 26.32 4.37 -14.43
N GLU A 219 27.06 4.94 -15.39
CA GLU A 219 28.48 5.26 -15.24
C GLU A 219 28.72 6.47 -14.30
N ASN A 220 29.74 6.38 -13.44
CA ASN A 220 30.05 7.40 -12.42
C ASN A 220 31.07 8.44 -12.95
N MET A 221 30.73 9.74 -13.05
CA MET A 221 31.67 10.79 -13.50
C MET A 221 31.80 11.95 -12.49
N PRO A 222 33.02 12.39 -12.09
CA PRO A 222 33.19 13.42 -11.05
C PRO A 222 33.31 14.86 -11.59
N ALA A 223 32.72 15.83 -10.87
CA ALA A 223 32.84 17.28 -11.14
C ALA A 223 33.80 17.98 -10.16
N ASN A 224 34.54 18.98 -10.68
CA ASN A 224 35.73 19.60 -10.08
C ASN A 224 35.48 21.06 -9.58
N VAL A 225 35.76 21.29 -8.28
CA VAL A 225 36.28 22.46 -7.51
C VAL A 225 36.11 23.91 -8.01
N ASN A 226 35.63 24.82 -7.12
CA ASN A 226 36.34 26.06 -6.65
C ASN A 226 35.48 26.95 -5.70
N GLU A 227 35.99 27.20 -4.48
CA GLU A 227 35.80 28.43 -3.66
C GLU A 227 36.61 29.59 -4.29
N PRO A 228 36.36 30.91 -4.05
CA PRO A 228 36.37 31.51 -2.70
C PRO A 228 35.55 32.82 -2.43
N GLU A 229 35.64 33.25 -1.17
CA GLU A 229 35.63 34.61 -0.59
C GLU A 229 34.32 35.30 -0.09
N GLN A 230 34.43 35.75 1.17
CA GLN A 230 33.42 36.36 2.04
C GLN A 230 33.01 37.78 1.63
N SER A 231 31.70 38.02 1.69
CA SER A 231 31.14 39.33 2.05
C SER A 231 29.91 39.13 2.93
N GLU A 232 29.98 39.65 4.16
CA GLU A 232 28.86 39.71 5.10
C GLU A 232 27.70 40.51 4.49
N ILE A 233 26.58 39.83 4.25
CA ILE A 233 25.25 40.41 4.30
C ILE A 233 24.37 39.44 5.10
N LEU A 234 24.09 39.81 6.34
CA LEU A 234 23.16 39.16 7.27
C LEU A 234 21.72 39.56 6.88
N VAL A 235 20.97 38.70 6.16
CA VAL A 235 19.48 38.69 6.14
C VAL A 235 18.95 37.28 5.82
N GLU A 236 18.49 36.60 6.88
CA GLU A 236 17.33 35.70 7.04
C GLU A 236 16.97 34.59 6.01
N GLU A 237 17.20 33.34 6.40
CA GLU A 237 16.34 32.20 6.07
C GLU A 237 15.85 31.52 7.37
N THR A 238 14.98 32.17 8.14
CA THR A 238 14.82 31.77 9.57
C THR A 238 13.54 31.01 9.90
N THR A 239 12.42 31.24 9.21
CA THR A 239 11.13 30.56 9.53
C THR A 239 10.23 30.35 8.30
N LYS A 240 9.51 29.21 8.26
CA LYS A 240 8.48 28.90 7.26
C LYS A 240 7.13 28.76 7.96
N ASN A 241 6.10 29.47 7.49
CA ASN A 241 4.73 29.28 7.99
C ASN A 241 4.03 28.15 7.25
N GLY A 242 3.10 27.48 7.94
CA GLY A 242 2.28 26.42 7.35
C GLY A 242 1.01 26.19 8.14
N THR A 243 0.25 25.20 7.70
CA THR A 243 -0.98 24.78 8.38
C THR A 243 -0.99 23.26 8.54
N VAL A 244 -1.46 22.78 9.68
CA VAL A 244 -1.59 21.34 9.97
C VAL A 244 -3.03 21.01 10.36
N ALA A 245 -3.59 19.96 9.78
CA ALA A 245 -4.89 19.43 10.18
C ALA A 245 -4.73 18.46 11.36
N LEU A 246 -5.45 18.73 12.44
CA LEU A 246 -5.57 17.82 13.59
C LEU A 246 -6.95 17.15 13.52
N VAL A 247 -7.08 16.14 12.67
CA VAL A 247 -8.35 15.49 12.30
C VAL A 247 -9.14 15.05 13.54
N SER A 248 -8.48 14.42 14.53
CA SER A 248 -9.11 13.94 15.76
C SER A 248 -9.70 15.06 16.65
N LEU A 249 -9.29 16.32 16.45
CA LEU A 249 -9.82 17.49 17.18
C LEU A 249 -10.80 18.31 16.35
N TYR A 250 -10.98 17.97 15.07
CA TYR A 250 -11.64 18.81 14.07
C TYR A 250 -11.08 20.23 14.07
N GLU A 251 -9.76 20.34 14.20
CA GLU A 251 -9.05 21.62 14.23
C GLU A 251 -8.06 21.70 13.09
N ARG A 252 -7.84 22.92 12.61
CA ARG A 252 -6.68 23.26 11.79
C ARG A 252 -5.86 24.30 12.53
N CYS A 253 -4.56 24.08 12.56
CA CYS A 253 -3.62 24.94 13.26
C CYS A 253 -2.70 25.65 12.28
N ASP A 254 -2.55 26.96 12.45
CA ASP A 254 -1.46 27.71 11.86
C ASP A 254 -0.21 27.47 12.69
N VAL A 255 0.88 27.11 12.00
CA VAL A 255 2.13 26.72 12.62
C VAL A 255 3.31 27.44 11.96
N THR A 256 4.39 27.58 12.72
CA THR A 256 5.67 28.09 12.22
C THR A 256 6.75 27.05 12.42
N TYR A 257 7.42 26.70 11.32
CA TYR A 257 8.60 25.84 11.27
C TYR A 257 9.84 26.73 11.41
N HIS A 258 10.61 26.53 12.48
CA HIS A 258 11.84 27.29 12.71
C HIS A 258 13.04 26.53 12.13
N ALA A 259 13.80 27.20 11.26
CA ALA A 259 14.99 26.62 10.64
C ALA A 259 16.24 26.74 11.53
N THR A 260 16.19 27.57 12.57
CA THR A 260 17.34 27.83 13.44
C THR A 260 17.71 26.61 14.29
N LYS A 261 19.01 26.45 14.56
CA LYS A 261 19.52 25.42 15.48
C LYS A 261 19.20 25.75 16.93
N GLU A 262 19.10 27.04 17.26
CA GLU A 262 18.74 27.51 18.60
C GLU A 262 17.39 28.22 18.56
N ASN A 263 16.45 27.74 19.37
CA ASN A 263 15.09 28.27 19.45
C ASN A 263 14.88 28.91 20.83
N PHE A 264 15.21 30.20 20.93
CA PHE A 264 15.17 30.97 22.17
C PHE A 264 13.74 31.24 22.67
N GLY A 265 13.58 31.47 23.98
CA GLY A 265 12.29 31.70 24.61
C GLY A 265 11.49 30.43 24.86
N PHE A 266 12.07 29.25 24.63
CA PHE A 266 11.42 27.96 24.83
C PHE A 266 12.27 27.03 25.70
N LYS A 267 11.59 26.10 26.36
CA LYS A 267 12.23 24.93 26.98
C LYS A 267 11.36 23.70 26.76
N THR A 268 11.99 22.55 26.56
CA THR A 268 11.29 21.25 26.53
C THR A 268 10.95 20.82 27.96
N PHE A 269 9.75 20.27 28.17
CA PHE A 269 9.32 19.81 29.50
C PHE A 269 8.84 18.36 29.51
N LYS A 270 8.61 17.75 28.33
CA LYS A 270 8.16 16.36 28.19
C LYS A 270 8.76 15.74 26.93
N GLU A 271 9.17 14.49 27.03
CA GLU A 271 9.71 13.69 25.92
C GLU A 271 8.90 12.40 25.76
N MET A 272 8.65 12.01 24.51
CA MET A 272 7.86 10.85 24.13
C MET A 272 8.55 10.10 22.99
N LYS A 273 8.57 8.77 23.09
CA LYS A 273 9.14 7.81 22.12
C LYS A 273 8.04 7.13 21.32
N GLY A 274 8.36 6.67 20.12
CA GLY A 274 7.44 5.93 19.25
C GLY A 274 6.39 6.81 18.55
N ILE A 275 6.57 8.13 18.54
CA ILE A 275 5.69 9.06 17.83
C ILE A 275 6.11 9.06 16.35
N LYS A 276 5.32 8.41 15.49
CA LYS A 276 5.65 8.20 14.08
C LYS A 276 5.48 9.45 13.20
N ASN A 277 4.56 10.38 13.55
CA ASN A 277 4.28 11.55 12.70
C ASN A 277 4.14 12.87 13.46
N LEU A 278 4.45 13.97 12.77
CA LEU A 278 4.41 15.33 13.30
C LEU A 278 3.00 15.73 13.77
N SER A 279 1.95 15.35 13.04
CA SER A 279 0.56 15.66 13.40
C SER A 279 0.16 15.07 14.76
N THR A 280 0.65 13.87 15.09
CA THR A 280 0.46 13.24 16.41
C THR A 280 1.21 14.01 17.49
N CYS A 281 2.44 14.43 17.22
CA CYS A 281 3.23 15.25 18.15
C CYS A 281 2.52 16.60 18.44
N LEU A 282 2.01 17.26 17.40
CA LEU A 282 1.23 18.49 17.51
C LEU A 282 -0.12 18.29 18.20
N PHE A 283 -0.81 17.17 17.95
CA PHE A 283 -2.02 16.78 18.70
C PHE A 283 -1.74 16.68 20.19
N LEU A 284 -0.66 15.99 20.58
CA LEU A 284 -0.26 15.82 21.97
C LEU A 284 0.11 17.16 22.62
N CYS A 285 0.75 18.07 21.88
CA CYS A 285 0.98 19.44 22.33
C CYS A 285 -0.35 20.19 22.49
N ARG A 286 -1.26 20.08 21.52
CA ARG A 286 -2.51 20.85 21.50
C ARG A 286 -3.43 20.54 22.67
N VAL A 287 -3.45 19.28 23.14
CA VAL A 287 -4.26 18.86 24.31
C VAL A 287 -3.58 19.13 25.66
N GLU A 288 -2.32 19.58 25.65
CA GLU A 288 -1.54 19.94 26.83
C GLU A 288 -1.54 21.47 26.99
N ASP A 289 -2.20 21.98 28.02
CA ASP A 289 -2.53 23.42 28.16
C ASP A 289 -1.32 24.38 28.05
N THR A 290 -0.16 23.97 28.60
CA THR A 290 1.05 24.80 28.61
C THR A 290 1.90 24.69 27.36
N CYS A 291 1.66 23.68 26.51
CA CYS A 291 2.46 23.45 25.33
C CYS A 291 2.20 24.52 24.26
N LYS A 292 3.28 24.98 23.62
CA LYS A 292 3.27 25.99 22.54
C LYS A 292 4.08 25.57 21.32
N ALA A 293 5.00 24.63 21.46
CA ALA A 293 5.82 24.14 20.36
C ALA A 293 6.22 22.67 20.58
N VAL A 294 6.70 22.04 19.52
CA VAL A 294 7.24 20.69 19.56
C VAL A 294 8.62 20.62 18.90
N LEU A 295 9.48 19.76 19.43
CA LEU A 295 10.70 19.29 18.75
C LEU A 295 10.47 17.84 18.33
N PHE A 296 10.31 17.60 17.03
CA PHE A 296 9.99 16.30 16.45
C PHE A 296 11.18 15.74 15.68
N ALA A 297 11.58 14.49 15.96
CA ALA A 297 12.60 13.77 15.21
C ALA A 297 11.92 12.61 14.45
N PRO A 298 11.69 12.74 13.14
CA PRO A 298 10.98 11.71 12.36
C PRO A 298 11.68 10.34 12.40
N LYS A 299 12.99 10.31 12.13
CA LYS A 299 13.79 9.06 12.08
C LYS A 299 13.82 8.32 13.41
N ASP A 300 13.95 9.07 14.50
CA ASP A 300 14.03 8.50 15.85
C ASP A 300 12.66 8.22 16.47
N LYS A 301 11.57 8.63 15.78
CA LYS A 301 10.19 8.56 16.26
C LYS A 301 10.05 9.23 17.63
N MET A 302 10.71 10.39 17.79
CA MET A 302 10.79 11.15 19.04
C MET A 302 9.98 12.43 18.94
N CYS A 303 9.26 12.76 20.02
CA CYS A 303 8.53 14.01 20.15
C CYS A 303 8.82 14.63 21.53
N GLN A 304 9.26 15.88 21.56
CA GLN A 304 9.38 16.65 22.78
C GLN A 304 8.42 17.83 22.74
N LEU A 305 7.69 18.05 23.86
CA LEU A 305 6.82 19.19 24.03
C LEU A 305 7.58 20.34 24.65
N ALA A 306 7.37 21.54 24.11
CA ALA A 306 8.00 22.77 24.56
C ALA A 306 6.96 23.82 24.97
N GLU A 307 7.27 24.52 26.04
CA GLU A 307 6.50 25.66 26.55
C GLU A 307 7.34 26.93 26.44
N GLU A 308 6.65 28.08 26.40
CA GLU A 308 7.31 29.37 26.51
C GLU A 308 8.07 29.47 27.84
N SER A 309 9.23 30.10 27.77
CA SER A 309 10.14 30.25 28.90
C SER A 309 10.82 31.60 28.87
N ASN A 310 11.82 31.77 29.74
CA ASN A 310 12.60 32.99 29.76
C ASN A 310 13.33 33.18 28.40
N PRO A 311 13.59 34.42 27.97
CA PRO A 311 14.20 34.69 26.66
C PRO A 311 15.58 34.07 26.44
N THR A 312 16.29 33.73 27.53
CA THR A 312 17.62 33.11 27.48
C THR A 312 17.58 31.58 27.37
N SER A 313 16.45 30.95 27.69
CA SER A 313 16.24 29.52 27.51
C SER A 313 16.13 29.22 26.03
N LYS A 314 16.72 28.12 25.61
CA LYS A 314 16.70 27.68 24.22
C LYS A 314 16.39 26.19 24.12
N VAL A 315 15.72 25.82 23.04
CA VAL A 315 15.64 24.44 22.56
C VAL A 315 16.61 24.28 21.40
N GLU A 316 17.55 23.34 21.54
CA GLU A 316 18.54 23.04 20.50
C GLU A 316 17.96 22.00 19.53
N ARG A 317 18.02 22.31 18.24
CA ARG A 317 17.51 21.50 17.14
C ARG A 317 18.69 20.91 16.37
N SER A 318 18.68 19.59 16.20
CA SER A 318 19.60 18.87 15.31
C SER A 318 19.09 18.87 13.86
N ASP A 319 19.97 18.57 12.90
CA ASP A 319 19.61 18.65 11.48
C ASP A 319 18.52 17.63 11.07
N ASN A 320 18.35 16.54 11.83
CA ASN A 320 17.28 15.54 11.66
C ASN A 320 15.98 15.86 12.43
N GLN A 321 15.86 17.03 13.04
CA GLN A 321 14.74 17.43 13.88
C GLN A 321 14.01 18.65 13.31
N LEU A 322 12.70 18.72 13.59
CA LEU A 322 11.83 19.84 13.25
C LEU A 322 11.39 20.53 14.54
N PHE A 323 11.63 21.84 14.64
CA PHE A 323 11.03 22.66 15.70
C PHE A 323 9.82 23.39 15.14
N VAL A 324 8.63 23.09 15.66
CA VAL A 324 7.35 23.57 15.13
C VAL A 324 6.54 24.23 16.23
N GLN A 325 6.25 25.51 16.07
CA GLN A 325 5.44 26.30 17.01
C GLN A 325 3.98 26.34 16.55
N ILE A 326 3.06 26.15 17.48
CA ILE A 326 1.61 26.36 17.26
C ILE A 326 1.30 27.84 17.48
N ILE A 327 0.74 28.50 16.47
CA ILE A 327 0.33 29.90 16.55
C ILE A 327 -1.12 30.00 17.02
N ILE A 328 -2.03 29.37 16.29
CA ILE A 328 -3.46 29.34 16.60
C ILE A 328 -4.09 28.09 16.02
N CYS A 329 -5.12 27.57 16.67
CA CYS A 329 -5.93 26.47 16.15
C CYS A 329 -7.41 26.84 16.20
N GLU A 330 -8.12 26.56 15.12
CA GLU A 330 -9.55 26.87 14.97
C GLU A 330 -10.34 25.62 14.55
N LYS A 331 -11.63 25.58 14.89
CA LYS A 331 -12.51 24.48 14.48
C LYS A 331 -12.72 24.49 12.97
N ASP A 332 -12.49 23.37 12.33
CA ASP A 332 -12.57 23.19 10.87
C ASP A 332 -13.76 22.29 10.51
N ARG A 333 -14.89 22.93 10.17
CA ARG A 333 -16.11 22.31 9.59
C ARG A 333 -16.57 21.04 10.31
N VAL A 334 -16.61 21.09 11.65
CA VAL A 334 -16.93 19.97 12.53
C VAL A 334 -18.17 19.17 12.11
N GLN A 335 -19.26 19.86 11.73
CA GLN A 335 -20.51 19.20 11.35
C GLN A 335 -20.40 18.43 10.02
N GLU A 336 -19.54 18.88 9.11
CA GLU A 336 -19.30 18.18 7.84
C GLU A 336 -18.46 16.92 8.02
N ARG A 337 -17.65 16.87 9.08
CA ARG A 337 -16.66 15.81 9.32
C ARG A 337 -17.10 14.76 10.33
N LEU A 338 -18.18 15.02 11.07
CA LEU A 338 -18.63 14.18 12.20
C LEU A 338 -18.92 12.72 11.84
N HIS A 339 -19.26 12.46 10.57
CA HIS A 339 -19.63 11.14 10.05
C HIS A 339 -18.72 10.66 8.92
N ASN A 340 -17.59 11.35 8.72
CA ASN A 340 -16.60 10.91 7.74
C ASN A 340 -15.90 9.64 8.27
N PRO A 341 -15.51 8.73 7.37
CA PRO A 341 -14.59 7.66 7.73
C PRO A 341 -13.22 8.26 8.17
N PRO A 342 -12.41 7.49 8.92
CA PRO A 342 -11.02 7.87 9.18
C PRO A 342 -10.25 8.15 7.88
N PRO A 343 -9.28 9.09 7.88
CA PRO A 343 -8.44 9.34 6.72
C PRO A 343 -7.75 8.06 6.25
N VAL A 344 -7.67 7.88 4.94
CA VAL A 344 -7.09 6.71 4.29
C VAL A 344 -5.77 7.12 3.65
N LYS A 345 -4.73 6.30 3.85
CA LYS A 345 -3.43 6.52 3.21
C LYS A 345 -3.44 6.01 1.77
N TYR A 346 -3.00 6.86 0.85
CA TYR A 346 -2.78 6.51 -0.55
C TYR A 346 -1.33 6.79 -0.91
N TYR A 347 -0.68 5.80 -1.53
CA TYR A 347 0.59 6.03 -2.19
C TYR A 347 0.35 6.66 -3.56
N LEU A 348 1.02 7.79 -3.83
CA LEU A 348 0.93 8.53 -5.08
C LEU A 348 2.25 8.36 -5.84
N PRO A 349 2.33 7.40 -6.78
CA PRO A 349 3.59 6.91 -7.33
C PRO A 349 4.41 7.97 -8.09
N GLU A 350 3.76 8.88 -8.83
CA GLU A 350 4.48 9.94 -9.57
C GLU A 350 5.14 10.98 -8.64
N MET A 351 4.68 11.06 -7.39
CA MET A 351 5.21 11.98 -6.37
C MET A 351 6.09 11.23 -5.37
N GLU A 352 6.06 9.89 -5.40
CA GLU A 352 6.69 9.03 -4.40
C GLU A 352 6.28 9.37 -2.95
N GLU A 353 5.06 9.88 -2.77
CA GLU A 353 4.54 10.32 -1.47
C GLU A 353 3.39 9.43 -0.99
N ILE A 354 3.27 9.28 0.32
CA ILE A 354 2.06 8.76 0.95
C ILE A 354 1.23 9.95 1.43
N CYS A 355 -0.01 10.03 0.97
CA CYS A 355 -0.95 11.07 1.36
C CYS A 355 -2.13 10.48 2.15
N GLU A 356 -2.44 11.07 3.28
CA GLU A 356 -3.66 10.82 4.05
C GLU A 356 -4.81 11.65 3.47
N ILE A 357 -5.85 10.98 3.01
CA ILE A 357 -7.02 11.58 2.38
C ILE A 357 -8.24 11.37 3.27
N GLU A 358 -8.91 12.46 3.65
CA GLU A 358 -10.20 12.41 4.32
C GLU A 358 -11.34 12.47 3.32
N PHE A 359 -12.18 11.43 3.30
CA PHE A 359 -13.36 11.41 2.44
C PHE A 359 -14.58 12.00 3.11
N TYR A 360 -15.31 12.83 2.38
CA TYR A 360 -16.54 13.45 2.85
C TYR A 360 -17.77 12.70 2.35
N VAL A 361 -18.73 12.47 3.25
CA VAL A 361 -19.98 11.76 2.94
C VAL A 361 -21.14 12.69 2.58
N LEU A 362 -21.01 13.98 2.88
CA LEU A 362 -22.07 14.95 2.61
C LEU A 362 -22.09 15.40 1.15
N PRO A 363 -23.28 15.58 0.56
CA PRO A 363 -23.43 15.99 -0.84
C PRO A 363 -23.14 17.48 -1.09
N LYS A 364 -23.00 18.27 -0.03
CA LYS A 364 -22.76 19.71 -0.10
C LYS A 364 -21.75 20.10 0.98
N LEU A 365 -20.69 20.77 0.57
CA LEU A 365 -19.55 21.11 1.42
C LEU A 365 -19.26 22.61 1.34
N SER A 366 -18.95 23.23 2.48
CA SER A 366 -18.52 24.62 2.53
C SER A 366 -17.02 24.76 2.32
N SER A 367 -16.59 25.97 1.97
CA SER A 367 -15.19 26.38 1.82
C SER A 367 -14.43 25.70 0.68
N TRP A 368 -15.11 25.39 -0.44
CA TRP A 368 -14.48 24.75 -1.59
C TRP A 368 -14.77 25.47 -2.91
N LEU A 369 -13.72 25.64 -3.70
CA LEU A 369 -13.78 26.21 -5.04
C LEU A 369 -13.20 25.23 -6.06
N LYS A 370 -13.93 25.04 -7.16
CA LYS A 370 -13.44 24.27 -8.31
C LYS A 370 -12.25 24.99 -8.96
N ILE A 371 -11.24 24.21 -9.31
CA ILE A 371 -10.11 24.61 -10.12
C ILE A 371 -10.42 24.25 -11.57
N GLY A 372 -10.56 25.27 -12.43
CA GLY A 372 -10.74 25.08 -13.87
C GLY A 372 -11.91 24.16 -14.26
N ASN A 373 -11.73 23.41 -15.34
CA ASN A 373 -12.66 22.38 -15.79
C ASN A 373 -12.29 21.01 -15.22
N SER A 374 -13.21 20.04 -15.28
CA SER A 374 -12.89 18.66 -14.91
C SER A 374 -11.87 18.07 -15.89
N VAL A 375 -10.97 17.24 -15.37
CA VAL A 375 -10.03 16.44 -16.16
C VAL A 375 -10.49 14.99 -16.19
N LYS A 376 -10.05 14.22 -17.19
CA LYS A 376 -10.28 12.78 -17.23
C LYS A 376 -9.18 12.09 -16.43
N ALA A 377 -9.55 11.10 -15.63
CA ALA A 377 -8.64 10.23 -14.88
C ALA A 377 -9.17 8.79 -14.91
N SER A 378 -8.32 7.80 -15.13
CA SER A 378 -8.65 6.37 -15.16
C SER A 378 -9.17 5.87 -13.83
N ASP A 379 -8.63 6.42 -12.75
CA ASP A 379 -8.89 6.04 -11.37
C ASP A 379 -8.65 7.20 -10.40
N LEU A 380 -8.90 6.94 -9.12
CA LEU A 380 -8.76 7.92 -8.04
C LEU A 380 -7.30 8.33 -7.83
N ILE A 381 -6.32 7.43 -8.03
CA ILE A 381 -4.91 7.74 -7.84
C ILE A 381 -4.49 8.78 -8.87
N GLU A 382 -4.77 8.57 -10.16
CA GLU A 382 -4.47 9.56 -11.20
C GLU A 382 -5.16 10.90 -10.92
N CYS A 383 -6.39 10.89 -10.38
CA CYS A 383 -7.08 12.11 -9.97
C CYS A 383 -6.38 12.85 -8.82
N LEU A 384 -5.93 12.12 -7.79
CA LEU A 384 -5.15 12.67 -6.66
C LEU A 384 -3.80 13.22 -7.13
N GLN A 385 -3.11 12.49 -8.02
CA GLN A 385 -1.84 12.91 -8.61
C GLN A 385 -2.00 14.20 -9.43
N ALA A 386 -3.07 14.31 -10.22
CA ALA A 386 -3.39 15.55 -10.93
C ALA A 386 -3.59 16.75 -9.99
N CYS A 387 -4.14 16.54 -8.79
CA CYS A 387 -4.21 17.58 -7.77
C CYS A 387 -2.83 17.93 -7.22
N LYS A 388 -1.99 16.93 -6.93
CA LYS A 388 -0.63 17.14 -6.42
C LYS A 388 0.25 17.95 -7.37
N VAL A 389 0.19 17.69 -8.67
CA VAL A 389 0.88 18.50 -9.69
C VAL A 389 0.48 20.00 -9.59
N LEU A 390 -0.74 20.30 -9.16
CA LEU A 390 -1.25 21.67 -9.01
C LEU A 390 -1.22 22.20 -7.57
N GLU A 391 -0.68 21.47 -6.61
CA GLU A 391 -0.65 21.85 -5.19
C GLU A 391 0.05 23.19 -4.99
N HIS A 392 1.28 23.35 -5.51
CA HIS A 392 2.05 24.59 -5.33
C HIS A 392 1.70 25.69 -6.35
N ILE A 393 0.97 25.36 -7.41
CA ILE A 393 0.65 26.31 -8.49
C ILE A 393 -0.73 26.92 -8.28
N GLN A 394 -1.74 26.08 -8.01
CA GLN A 394 -3.14 26.50 -7.89
C GLN A 394 -3.74 26.19 -6.52
N GLN A 395 -2.91 25.73 -5.56
CA GLN A 395 -3.33 25.42 -4.19
C GLN A 395 -4.38 24.30 -4.17
N CYS A 396 -4.25 23.32 -5.08
CA CYS A 396 -5.12 22.16 -5.07
C CYS A 396 -4.93 21.38 -3.77
N SER A 397 -6.04 21.07 -3.10
CA SER A 397 -6.03 20.41 -1.80
C SER A 397 -7.19 19.43 -1.62
N ALA A 398 -8.01 19.22 -2.65
CA ALA A 398 -9.04 18.19 -2.67
C ALA A 398 -9.42 17.79 -4.11
N VAL A 399 -10.02 16.62 -4.23
CA VAL A 399 -10.55 16.08 -5.48
C VAL A 399 -11.99 15.62 -5.32
N ASN A 400 -12.74 15.61 -6.41
CA ASN A 400 -13.99 14.88 -6.52
C ASN A 400 -13.96 13.99 -7.76
N PHE A 401 -13.82 12.67 -7.56
CA PHE A 401 -13.65 11.68 -8.61
C PHE A 401 -14.93 10.86 -8.82
N SER A 402 -15.48 10.84 -10.05
CA SER A 402 -16.71 10.13 -10.39
C SER A 402 -16.47 8.81 -11.11
N MET A 403 -17.47 7.92 -11.06
CA MET A 403 -17.48 6.66 -11.83
C MET A 403 -17.43 6.88 -13.36
N ASP A 404 -17.79 8.07 -13.85
CA ASP A 404 -17.68 8.47 -15.26
C ASP A 404 -16.27 8.95 -15.63
N LYS A 405 -15.28 8.66 -14.77
CA LYS A 405 -13.87 9.02 -14.91
C LYS A 405 -13.67 10.54 -14.98
N GLU A 406 -14.54 11.31 -14.34
CA GLU A 406 -14.38 12.75 -14.20
C GLU A 406 -13.69 13.06 -12.88
N CYS A 407 -12.60 13.82 -12.97
CA CYS A 407 -11.85 14.32 -11.83
C CYS A 407 -12.04 15.83 -11.74
N VAL A 408 -12.69 16.29 -10.68
CA VAL A 408 -12.78 17.72 -10.35
C VAL A 408 -11.70 18.03 -9.33
N LEU A 409 -10.83 18.99 -9.65
CA LEU A 409 -9.80 19.48 -8.75
C LEU A 409 -10.33 20.67 -7.96
N LEU A 410 -10.03 20.74 -6.67
CA LEU A 410 -10.54 21.78 -5.78
C LEU A 410 -9.46 22.38 -4.90
N LYS A 411 -9.65 23.65 -4.56
CA LYS A 411 -8.89 24.36 -3.54
C LYS A 411 -9.83 24.92 -2.48
N ARG A 412 -9.26 25.23 -1.31
CA ARG A 412 -10.01 25.91 -0.26
C ARG A 412 -10.48 27.29 -0.71
N GLY A 413 -11.75 27.57 -0.42
CA GLY A 413 -12.42 28.84 -0.62
C GLY A 413 -12.68 29.55 0.71
N LYS A 414 -13.57 30.55 0.67
CA LYS A 414 -14.08 31.25 1.84
C LYS A 414 -15.21 30.45 2.51
N PRO A 415 -15.54 30.71 3.78
CA PRO A 415 -16.63 30.02 4.48
C PRO A 415 -17.98 30.03 3.76
N GLU A 416 -18.28 31.10 3.01
CA GLU A 416 -19.50 31.24 2.21
C GLU A 416 -19.50 30.48 0.87
N ASP A 417 -18.34 30.00 0.40
CA ASP A 417 -18.25 29.22 -0.83
C ASP A 417 -18.83 27.82 -0.60
N GLU A 418 -19.63 27.34 -1.53
CA GLU A 418 -20.28 26.02 -1.44
C GLU A 418 -19.97 25.18 -2.69
N TYR A 419 -19.66 23.91 -2.45
CA TYR A 419 -19.46 22.91 -3.49
C TYR A 419 -20.48 21.79 -3.38
N ALA A 420 -21.12 21.46 -4.49
CA ALA A 420 -22.00 20.30 -4.61
C ALA A 420 -21.19 19.12 -5.13
N VAL A 421 -21.12 18.05 -4.33
CA VAL A 421 -20.45 16.81 -4.71
C VAL A 421 -21.24 16.16 -5.84
N LEU A 422 -20.54 15.78 -6.91
CA LEU A 422 -21.10 15.01 -8.03
C LEU A 422 -21.84 13.73 -7.56
N GLN A 423 -22.78 13.26 -8.36
CA GLN A 423 -23.43 11.99 -8.07
C GLN A 423 -22.48 10.82 -8.36
N LYS A 424 -22.55 9.76 -7.55
CA LYS A 424 -21.73 8.54 -7.71
C LYS A 424 -20.23 8.88 -7.81
N SER A 425 -19.76 9.70 -6.87
CA SER A 425 -18.39 10.18 -6.82
C SER A 425 -17.86 10.20 -5.39
N LEU A 426 -16.55 10.36 -5.25
CA LEU A 426 -15.84 10.45 -3.98
C LEU A 426 -15.20 11.84 -3.86
N PHE A 427 -15.56 12.58 -2.81
CA PHE A 427 -14.88 13.81 -2.43
C PHE A 427 -13.78 13.50 -1.41
N GLY A 428 -12.52 13.74 -1.76
CA GLY A 428 -11.36 13.51 -0.89
C GLY A 428 -10.55 14.80 -0.66
N GLU A 429 -10.29 15.13 0.59
CA GLU A 429 -9.41 16.24 1.01
C GLU A 429 -8.04 15.72 1.44
N PHE A 430 -6.97 16.36 0.98
CA PHE A 430 -5.62 16.08 1.46
C PHE A 430 -5.45 16.58 2.90
N VAL A 431 -5.17 15.66 3.82
CA VAL A 431 -4.90 15.98 5.23
C VAL A 431 -3.42 16.23 5.44
N ASN A 432 -2.58 15.31 4.98
CA ASN A 432 -1.14 15.36 5.09
C ASN A 432 -0.51 14.50 3.99
N CYS A 433 0.68 14.86 3.52
CA CYS A 433 1.51 14.03 2.66
C CYS A 433 2.93 14.00 3.22
N PHE A 434 3.61 12.87 3.10
CA PHE A 434 4.97 12.72 3.57
C PHE A 434 5.73 11.68 2.74
N GLU A 435 7.04 11.89 2.66
CA GLU A 435 8.00 10.93 2.14
C GLU A 435 8.21 9.83 3.21
N GLU A 436 7.38 8.78 3.18
CA GLU A 436 7.56 7.54 3.95
C GLU A 436 7.79 6.39 2.97
N SER A 437 8.73 5.51 3.29
CA SER A 437 8.85 4.24 2.59
C SER A 437 7.60 3.39 2.85
N ILE A 438 7.04 2.74 1.83
CA ILE A 438 5.90 1.81 1.95
C ILE A 438 6.14 0.71 3.01
N VAL A 439 7.40 0.41 3.32
CA VAL A 439 7.82 -0.55 4.36
C VAL A 439 7.39 -0.11 5.77
N GLU A 440 7.38 1.19 6.08
CA GLU A 440 6.92 1.68 7.41
C GLU A 440 5.39 1.72 7.56
N LEU A 441 4.67 1.62 6.43
CA LEU A 441 3.20 1.53 6.35
C LEU A 441 2.70 0.12 6.71
N LEU A 442 3.55 -0.88 6.53
CA LEU A 442 3.25 -2.30 6.65
C LEU A 442 3.84 -2.94 7.93
N SER A 443 4.67 -2.19 8.67
CA SER A 443 5.20 -2.50 10.02
C SER A 443 4.44 -1.79 11.16
#